data_AF-A0A7J3T376-F1
#
_entry.id   AF-A0A7J3T376-F1
#
_cell.length_a   1.000
_cell.length_b   1.000
_cell.length_c   1.000
_cell.angle_alpha   90.00
_cell.angle_beta   90.00
_cell.angle_gamma   90.00
#
_symmetry.space_group_name_H-M   'P 1'
#
loop_
_entity.id
_entity.type
_entity.pdbx_description
1 polymer ?
#
loop_
_entity_poly.entity_id
_entity_poly.type
_entity_poly.pdbx_seq_one_letter_code
_entity_poly.pdbx_strand_id
1 'polypeptide(L)' 'MSEEGSFGLKLAEKFFGFILLVIGALGLYYTVTSTTVLLSVTGLFVVLLIVLVMLGIFLLTAKTE' A
#
# COMPACT_ATOMS: atom_id res chain seq x y z
N MET A 1 -1.48 16.29 -26.24
CA MET A 1 -0.41 15.87 -25.30
C MET A 1 -0.02 14.47 -25.73
N SER A 2 1.26 14.17 -25.98
CA SER A 2 1.66 12.87 -26.55
C SER A 2 1.11 11.70 -25.69
N GLU A 3 0.30 10.84 -26.30
CA GLU A 3 -0.36 9.68 -25.66
C GLU A 3 0.64 8.68 -25.05
N GLU A 4 1.91 8.75 -25.46
CA GLU A 4 2.99 7.87 -25.00
C GLU A 4 3.37 8.11 -23.52
N GLY A 5 3.15 9.31 -22.98
CA GLY A 5 3.40 9.62 -21.57
C GLY A 5 2.36 9.06 -20.59
N SER A 6 1.16 8.72 -21.10
CA SER A 6 0.03 8.27 -20.28
C SER A 6 0.15 6.79 -19.88
N PHE A 7 0.65 5.94 -20.78
CA PHE A 7 0.74 4.50 -20.53
C PHE A 7 1.75 4.14 -19.43
N GLY A 8 2.97 4.69 -19.50
CA GLY A 8 4.01 4.43 -18.50
C GLY A 8 3.62 4.90 -17.11
N LEU A 9 2.92 6.04 -17.01
CA LEU A 9 2.40 6.57 -15.76
C LEU A 9 1.33 5.66 -15.15
N LYS A 10 0.37 5.19 -15.96
CA LYS A 10 -0.67 4.24 -15.52
C LYS A 10 -0.08 2.93 -15.04
N LEU A 11 0.91 2.39 -15.77
CA LEU A 11 1.57 1.15 -15.36
C LEU A 11 2.34 1.33 -14.05
N ALA A 12 3.09 2.43 -13.90
CA ALA A 12 3.81 2.74 -12.67
C ALA A 12 2.84 2.88 -11.49
N GLU A 13 1.70 3.55 -11.67
CA GLU A 13 0.68 3.72 -10.64
C GLU A 13 0.13 2.37 -10.14
N LYS A 14 -0.25 1.47 -11.05
CA LYS A 14 -0.71 0.13 -10.67
C LYS A 14 0.38 -0.70 -10.00
N PHE A 15 1.60 -0.61 -10.50
CA PHE A 15 2.75 -1.31 -9.93
C PHE A 15 3.06 -0.83 -8.50
N PHE A 16 3.09 0.48 -8.27
CA PHE A 16 3.24 1.04 -6.93
C PHE A 16 2.07 0.66 -6.02
N GLY A 17 0.84 0.72 -6.51
CA GLY A 17 -0.34 0.26 -5.75
C GLY A 17 -0.21 -1.18 -5.28
N PHE A 18 0.26 -2.07 -6.16
CA PHE A 18 0.52 -3.46 -5.83
C PHE A 18 1.64 -3.62 -4.79
N ILE A 19 2.74 -2.88 -4.92
CA ILE A 19 3.82 -2.89 -3.92
C ILE A 19 3.30 -2.46 -2.54
N LEU A 20 2.53 -1.37 -2.47
CA LEU A 20 1.97 -0.88 -1.20
C LEU A 20 1.04 -1.93 -0.56
N LEU A 21 0.26 -2.65 -1.36
CA LEU A 21 -0.55 -3.76 -0.87
C LEU A 21 0.29 -4.88 -0.26
N VAL A 22 1.34 -5.32 -0.97
CA VAL A 22 2.22 -6.39 -0.49
C VAL A 22 2.93 -5.97 0.81
N ILE A 23 3.50 -4.76 0.84
CA ILE A 23 4.19 -4.23 2.03
C ILE A 23 3.21 -4.06 3.19
N GLY A 24 2.02 -3.49 2.94
CA GLY A 24 1.00 -3.29 3.96
C GLY A 24 0.50 -4.62 4.55
N ALA A 25 0.23 -5.61 3.70
CA ALA A 25 -0.22 -6.93 4.13
C ALA A 25 0.86 -7.68 4.93
N LEU A 26 2.10 -7.70 4.45
CA LEU A 26 3.22 -8.31 5.17
C LEU A 26 3.50 -7.58 6.48
N GLY A 27 3.49 -6.25 6.47
CA GLY A 27 3.66 -5.45 7.67
C GLY A 27 2.58 -5.73 8.71
N LEU A 28 1.32 -5.86 8.29
CA LEU A 28 0.22 -6.21 9.20
C LEU A 28 0.42 -7.58 9.82
N TYR A 29 0.75 -8.57 8.99
CA TYR A 29 1.04 -9.93 9.45
C TYR A 29 2.14 -9.91 10.53
N TYR A 30 3.29 -9.31 10.24
CA TYR A 30 4.40 -9.27 11.19
C TYR A 30 4.11 -8.43 12.44
N THR A 31 3.34 -7.35 12.31
CA THR A 31 2.95 -6.51 13.44
C THR A 31 2.06 -7.29 14.41
N VAL A 32 1.08 -8.04 13.88
CA VAL A 32 0.16 -8.85 14.69
C VAL A 32 0.89 -10.06 15.31
N THR A 33 1.76 -10.74 14.56
CA THR A 33 2.50 -11.90 15.08
C THR A 33 3.60 -11.51 16.08
N SER A 34 4.05 -10.26 16.07
CA SER A 34 5.10 -9.74 16.97
C SER A 34 4.55 -8.83 18.10
N THR A 35 3.23 -8.87 18.31
CA THR A 35 2.49 -8.07 19.32
C THR A 35 3.07 -8.16 20.73
N THR A 36 3.66 -9.31 21.10
CA THR A 36 4.29 -9.52 22.41
C THR A 36 5.54 -8.66 22.63
N VAL A 37 6.21 -8.22 21.57
CA VAL A 37 7.39 -7.34 21.62
C VAL A 37 7.01 -5.87 21.40
N LEU A 38 5.98 -5.60 20.59
CA LEU A 38 5.57 -4.26 20.17
C LEU A 38 4.40 -3.66 20.99
N LEU A 39 4.00 -4.29 22.11
CA LEU A 39 2.73 -4.07 22.83
C LEU A 39 2.23 -2.60 22.88
N SER A 40 3.09 -1.64 23.19
CA SER A 40 2.75 -0.22 23.30
C SER A 40 2.55 0.52 21.96
N VAL A 41 3.22 0.06 20.89
CA VAL A 41 3.24 0.72 19.56
C VAL A 41 2.46 -0.05 18.49
N THR A 42 2.07 -1.29 18.78
CA THR A 42 1.37 -2.18 17.84
C THR A 42 0.13 -1.49 17.24
N GLY A 43 -0.67 -0.80 18.05
CA GLY A 43 -1.88 -0.11 17.58
C GLY A 43 -1.57 0.95 16.52
N LEU A 44 -0.53 1.77 16.73
CA LEU A 44 -0.10 2.79 15.79
C LEU A 44 0.42 2.15 14.48
N PHE A 45 1.23 1.10 14.58
CA PHE A 45 1.72 0.38 13.39
C PHE A 45 0.57 -0.23 12.58
N VAL A 46 -0.40 -0.86 13.22
CA VAL A 46 -1.58 -1.41 12.54
C VAL A 46 -2.33 -0.33 11.78
N VAL A 47 -2.59 0.83 12.40
CA VAL A 47 -3.28 1.95 11.73
C VAL A 47 -2.49 2.44 10.51
N LEU A 48 -1.18 2.67 10.66
CA LEU A 48 -0.33 3.13 9.56
C LEU A 48 -0.30 2.11 8.40
N LEU A 49 -0.27 0.82 8.70
CA LEU A 49 -0.26 -0.23 7.70
C LEU A 49 -1.62 -0.38 7.00
N ILE A 50 -2.73 -0.18 7.72
CA ILE A 50 -4.07 -0.11 7.10
C ILE A 50 -4.15 1.06 6.12
N VAL A 51 -3.59 2.23 6.48
CA VAL A 51 -3.52 3.38 5.55
C VAL A 51 -2.72 3.02 4.30
N LEU A 52 -1.59 2.33 4.45
CA LEU A 52 -0.78 1.81 3.33
C LEU A 52 -1.57 0.87 2.41
N VAL A 53 -2.33 -0.05 2.99
CA VAL A 53 -3.22 -0.97 2.23
C VAL A 53 -4.29 -0.17 1.48
N MET A 54 -4.95 0.79 2.15
CA MET A 54 -5.97 1.63 1.51
C MET A 54 -5.40 2.44 0.34
N LEU A 55 -4.19 3.00 0.48
CA LEU A 55 -3.50 3.70 -0.61
C LEU A 55 -3.16 2.74 -1.76
N GLY A 56 -2.70 1.52 -1.46
CA GLY A 56 -2.46 0.50 -2.48
C GLY A 56 -3.72 0.16 -3.29
N ILE A 57 -4.85 -0.06 -2.60
CA ILE A 57 -6.17 -0.27 -3.24
C ILE A 57 -6.57 0.95 -4.07
N PHE A 58 -6.38 2.15 -3.53
CA PHE A 58 -6.72 3.39 -4.23
C PHE A 58 -5.95 3.50 -5.55
N LEU A 59 -4.63 3.33 -5.55
CA LEU A 59 -3.82 3.38 -6.78
C LEU A 59 -4.22 2.29 -7.79
N LEU A 60 -4.59 1.10 -7.31
CA LEU A 60 -5.07 0.01 -8.19
C LEU A 60 -6.44 0.28 -8.79
N THR A 61 -7.31 1.00 -8.08
CA THR A 61 -8.70 1.27 -8.51
C THR A 61 -8.90 2.64 -9.15
N ALA A 62 -7.94 3.55 -8.98
CA ALA A 62 -7.94 4.87 -9.60
C ALA A 62 -8.08 4.73 -11.12
N LYS A 63 -9.11 5.37 -11.67
CA LYS A 63 -9.26 5.54 -13.11
C LYS A 63 -8.44 6.75 -13.52
N THR A 64 -7.20 6.53 -13.91
CA THR A 64 -6.38 7.56 -14.53
C THR A 64 -6.73 7.62 -16.02
N GLU A 65 -7.28 8.77 -16.44
CA GLU A 65 -7.53 9.11 -17.85
C GLU A 65 -6.24 9.41 -18.59
#